data_AF-A0A7X9P6P3-F1
#
_entry.id   AF-A0A7X9P6P3-F1
#
_cell.length_a   1.000
_cell.length_b   1.000
_cell.length_c   1.000
_cell.angle_alpha   90.00
_cell.angle_beta   90.00
_cell.angle_gamma   90.00
#
_symmetry.space_group_name_H-M   'P 1'
#
loop_
_entity.id
_entity.type
_entity.pdbx_description
1 polymer ?
#
loop_
_entity_poly.entity_id
_entity_poly.type
_entity_poly.pdbx_seq_one_letter_code
_entity_poly.pdbx_strand_id
1 'polypeptide(L)'
;MSGIVGEIEFEFAEDGTGAGRFVPTGKVVGQILAYVAKGETAAAVRLYQGCSREVAAELLRETEVASARQRTGLLEVFVQARDFAAAARCAEKIDDPRRAAELFESAYDFARAAALYRKSGDLARAALMYEKTMDFAAAGELYLQVGDLARAAENLERGGDPLGAARLHLKTGNWKRAGAILHAVPSNRGEFFEAGTLLAEILWRTGHRELAIAKLLEVVRAYPNVPATAELYYRLGEMFVETGRPEHGVTAFERVELLRPGFRDARDRAAEARRLSQLPAA
;
A
#
# COMPACT_ATOMS: atom_id res chain seq x y z
N MET A 1 43.10 34.85 6.81
CA MET A 1 41.79 35.16 6.22
C MET A 1 41.66 34.38 4.92
N SER A 2 41.11 33.16 4.99
CA SER A 2 40.86 32.33 3.80
C SER A 2 39.51 32.75 3.25
N GLY A 3 39.52 33.68 2.28
CA GLY A 3 38.33 34.04 1.53
C GLY A 3 38.03 32.89 0.57
N ILE A 4 36.99 32.10 0.89
CA ILE A 4 36.41 31.17 -0.08
C ILE A 4 35.81 32.06 -1.17
N VAL A 5 36.53 32.21 -2.28
CA VAL A 5 35.99 32.79 -3.51
C VAL A 5 34.93 31.79 -3.97
N GLY A 6 33.65 32.12 -3.80
CA GLY A 6 32.56 31.29 -4.30
C GLY A 6 32.73 31.10 -5.81
N GLU A 7 32.65 29.85 -6.29
CA GLU A 7 32.71 29.54 -7.70
C GLU A 7 31.58 30.28 -8.43
N ILE A 8 31.95 31.07 -9.45
CA ILE A 8 30.99 31.77 -10.31
C ILE A 8 30.66 30.82 -11.45
N GLU A 9 29.42 30.34 -11.47
CA GLU A 9 28.89 29.52 -12.54
C GLU A 9 28.45 30.38 -13.73
N PHE A 10 28.55 29.80 -14.94
CA PHE A 10 28.26 30.47 -16.19
C PHE A 10 27.33 29.63 -17.06
N GLU A 11 26.34 30.30 -17.64
CA GLU A 11 25.43 29.77 -18.64
C GLU A 11 25.87 30.17 -20.04
N PHE A 12 25.68 29.28 -21.02
CA PHE A 12 25.93 29.61 -22.42
C PHE A 12 24.67 30.25 -23.02
N ALA A 13 24.81 31.47 -23.52
CA ALA A 13 23.75 32.17 -24.25
C ALA A 13 24.18 32.35 -25.72
N GLU A 14 23.40 31.81 -26.65
CA GLU A 14 23.56 32.14 -28.06
C GLU A 14 23.05 33.55 -28.32
N ASP A 15 23.91 34.40 -28.88
CA ASP A 15 23.42 35.57 -29.57
C ASP A 15 22.86 35.11 -30.93
N GLY A 16 21.78 35.73 -31.40
CA GLY A 16 21.11 35.36 -32.65
C GLY A 16 21.98 35.49 -33.92
N THR A 17 23.29 35.70 -33.77
CA THR A 17 24.30 35.67 -34.83
C THR A 17 25.09 34.35 -34.90
N GLY A 18 24.80 33.39 -34.03
CA GLY A 18 25.47 32.09 -33.99
C GLY A 18 26.80 32.11 -33.21
N ALA A 19 27.11 33.21 -32.52
CA ALA A 19 28.19 33.27 -31.54
C ALA A 19 27.60 33.07 -30.13
N GLY A 20 28.34 32.37 -29.29
CA GLY A 20 27.94 32.11 -27.91
C GLY A 20 28.71 32.95 -26.92
N ARG A 21 28.05 33.44 -25.88
CA ARG A 21 28.70 34.10 -24.75
C ARG A 21 28.34 33.41 -23.44
N PHE A 22 29.35 33.21 -22.59
CA PHE A 22 29.16 32.81 -21.21
C PHE A 22 28.65 33.97 -20.36
N VAL A 23 27.51 33.78 -19.71
CA VAL A 23 26.84 34.77 -18.86
C VAL A 23 26.76 34.19 -17.45
N PRO A 24 27.13 34.94 -16.39
CA PRO A 24 27.01 34.46 -15.01
C PRO A 24 25.58 34.00 -14.71
N THR A 25 25.42 32.86 -14.03
CA THR A 25 24.11 32.26 -13.70
C THR A 25 23.15 33.27 -13.07
N GLY A 26 23.60 34.04 -12.09
CA GLY A 26 22.78 35.07 -11.44
C GLY A 26 22.28 36.19 -12.38
N LYS A 27 23.00 36.50 -13.47
CA LYS A 27 22.50 37.44 -14.50
C LYS A 27 21.38 36.83 -15.31
N VAL A 28 21.48 35.54 -15.66
CA VAL A 28 20.43 34.82 -16.38
C VAL A 28 19.18 34.70 -15.52
N VAL A 29 19.33 34.33 -14.25
CA VAL A 29 18.26 34.29 -13.24
C VAL A 29 17.56 35.65 -13.14
N GLY A 30 18.32 36.74 -12.99
CA GLY A 30 17.77 38.08 -12.93
C GLY A 30 16.98 38.48 -14.19
N GLN A 31 17.44 38.07 -15.37
CA GLN A 31 16.71 38.30 -16.63
C GLN A 31 15.41 37.51 -16.70
N ILE A 32 15.41 36.24 -16.31
CA ILE A 32 14.21 35.40 -16.25
C ILE A 32 13.18 36.03 -15.29
N LEU A 33 13.60 36.45 -14.10
CA LEU A 33 12.73 37.12 -13.12
C LEU A 33 12.16 38.43 -13.66
N ALA A 34 12.93 39.20 -14.43
CA ALA A 34 12.46 40.43 -15.06
C ALA A 34 11.37 40.14 -16.12
N TYR A 35 11.55 39.11 -16.95
CA TYR A 35 10.52 38.67 -17.90
C TYR A 35 9.24 38.21 -17.18
N VAL A 36 9.37 37.42 -16.11
CA VAL A 36 8.24 36.99 -15.30
C VAL A 36 7.51 38.18 -14.68
N ALA A 37 8.23 39.17 -14.14
CA ALA A 37 7.63 40.37 -13.56
C ALA A 37 6.82 41.20 -14.59
N LYS A 38 7.26 41.20 -15.85
CA LYS A 38 6.56 41.85 -16.98
C LYS A 38 5.42 41.01 -17.57
N GLY A 39 5.31 39.73 -17.19
CA GLY A 39 4.35 38.79 -17.79
C GLY A 39 4.79 38.26 -19.18
N GLU A 40 6.07 38.40 -19.52
CA GLU A 40 6.65 37.95 -20.79
C GLU A 40 7.03 36.45 -20.73
N THR A 41 6.07 35.58 -20.40
CA THR A 41 6.31 34.15 -20.12
C THR A 41 7.02 33.42 -21.26
N ALA A 42 6.66 33.70 -22.52
CA ALA A 42 7.29 33.06 -23.68
C ALA A 42 8.79 33.39 -23.82
N ALA A 43 9.20 34.60 -23.44
CA ALA A 43 10.62 34.99 -23.45
C ALA A 43 11.38 34.31 -22.31
N ALA A 44 10.79 34.26 -21.12
CA ALA A 44 11.33 33.54 -19.98
C ALA A 44 11.52 32.04 -20.26
N VAL A 45 10.52 31.37 -20.87
CA VAL A 45 10.59 29.95 -21.25
C VAL A 45 11.74 29.68 -22.22
N ARG A 46 11.85 30.47 -23.29
CA ARG A 46 12.93 30.28 -24.28
C ARG A 46 14.31 30.43 -23.66
N LEU A 47 14.50 31.44 -22.81
CA LEU A 47 15.77 31.63 -22.11
C LEU A 47 16.05 30.46 -21.16
N TYR A 48 15.06 30.05 -20.38
CA TYR A 48 15.19 28.97 -19.41
C TYR A 48 15.47 27.59 -20.04
N GLN A 49 14.90 27.27 -21.21
CA GLN A 49 15.11 25.99 -21.90
C GLN A 49 16.57 25.74 -22.31
N GLY A 50 17.36 26.80 -22.51
CA GLY A 50 18.78 26.71 -22.82
C GLY A 50 19.70 26.66 -21.58
N CYS A 51 19.13 26.74 -20.38
CA CYS A 51 19.89 26.85 -19.13
C CYS A 51 20.22 25.48 -18.51
N SER A 52 21.23 25.49 -17.65
CA SER A 52 21.57 24.40 -16.74
C SER A 52 20.53 24.19 -15.62
N ARG A 53 20.71 23.13 -14.81
CA ARG A 53 19.81 22.83 -13.68
C ARG A 53 20.03 23.79 -12.51
N GLU A 54 21.19 24.43 -12.47
CA GLU A 54 21.63 25.38 -11.45
C GLU A 54 20.77 26.66 -11.50
N VAL A 55 20.41 27.11 -12.71
CA VAL A 55 19.44 28.21 -12.90
C VAL A 55 18.09 27.88 -12.27
N ALA A 56 17.59 26.64 -12.43
CA ALA A 56 16.34 26.21 -11.82
C ALA A 56 16.43 26.23 -10.29
N ALA A 57 17.56 25.80 -9.72
CA ALA A 57 17.77 25.81 -8.27
C ALA A 57 17.86 27.24 -7.70
N GLU A 58 18.48 28.18 -8.42
CA GLU A 58 18.54 29.59 -8.02
C GLU A 58 17.17 30.27 -8.14
N LEU A 59 16.45 30.07 -9.24
CA LEU A 59 15.07 30.57 -9.40
C LEU A 59 14.14 30.04 -8.30
N LEU A 60 14.30 28.79 -7.87
CA LEU A 60 13.54 28.23 -6.75
C LEU A 60 13.88 28.88 -5.40
N ARG A 61 15.13 29.27 -5.15
CA ARG A 61 15.49 30.05 -3.95
C ARG A 61 14.82 31.43 -3.97
N GLU A 62 14.77 32.07 -5.14
CA GLU A 62 14.11 33.37 -5.31
C GLU A 62 12.59 33.31 -5.06
N THR A 63 11.95 32.14 -5.23
CA THR A 63 10.51 31.99 -4.91
C THR A 63 10.17 32.25 -3.44
N GLU A 64 11.15 32.15 -2.53
CA GLU A 64 10.94 32.35 -1.08
C GLU A 64 10.61 33.81 -0.75
N VAL A 65 11.20 34.75 -1.47
CA VAL A 65 10.97 36.20 -1.30
C VAL A 65 10.07 36.79 -2.41
N ALA A 66 9.77 36.02 -3.46
CA ALA A 66 8.91 36.45 -4.56
C ALA A 66 7.45 36.66 -4.12
N SER A 67 6.78 37.61 -4.79
CA SER A 67 5.33 37.80 -4.67
C SER A 67 4.55 36.61 -5.24
N ALA A 68 3.27 36.45 -4.82
CA ALA A 68 2.41 35.38 -5.32
C ALA A 68 2.32 35.36 -6.87
N ARG A 69 2.20 36.54 -7.50
CA ARG A 69 2.17 36.67 -8.96
C ARG A 69 3.46 36.17 -9.62
N GLN A 70 4.61 36.51 -9.05
CA GLN A 70 5.91 36.06 -9.57
C GLN A 70 6.09 34.55 -9.41
N ARG A 71 5.65 33.95 -8.30
CA ARG A 71 5.67 32.48 -8.13
C ARG A 71 4.81 31.80 -9.19
N THR A 72 3.59 32.30 -9.42
CA THR A 72 2.71 31.76 -10.47
C THR A 72 3.35 31.87 -11.86
N GLY A 73 3.97 33.01 -12.18
CA GLY A 73 4.67 33.19 -13.45
C GLY A 73 5.88 32.26 -13.60
N LEU A 74 6.68 32.06 -12.54
CA LEU A 74 7.77 31.09 -12.54
C LEU A 74 7.28 29.64 -12.71
N LEU A 75 6.18 29.28 -12.04
CA LEU A 75 5.55 27.97 -12.22
C LEU A 75 5.16 27.75 -13.69
N GLU A 76 4.55 28.74 -14.35
CA GLU A 76 4.20 28.64 -15.77
C GLU A 76 5.43 28.46 -16.66
N VAL A 77 6.53 29.18 -16.36
CA VAL A 77 7.80 29.01 -17.07
C VAL A 77 8.30 27.58 -16.96
N PHE A 78 8.37 27.02 -15.74
CA PHE A 78 8.83 25.65 -15.52
C PHE A 78 7.93 24.62 -16.21
N VAL A 79 6.60 24.79 -16.13
CA VAL A 79 5.63 23.89 -16.77
C VAL A 79 5.76 23.91 -18.29
N GLN A 80 5.82 25.08 -18.93
CA GLN A 80 5.94 25.19 -20.39
C GLN A 80 7.31 24.70 -20.89
N ALA A 81 8.36 24.85 -20.08
CA ALA A 81 9.67 24.30 -20.36
C ALA A 81 9.77 22.78 -20.12
N ARG A 82 8.74 22.15 -19.55
CA ARG A 82 8.69 20.73 -19.16
C ARG A 82 9.71 20.33 -18.08
N ASP A 83 10.24 21.28 -17.31
CA ASP A 83 10.95 20.97 -16.07
C ASP A 83 9.93 20.73 -14.95
N PHE A 84 9.34 19.54 -14.96
CA PHE A 84 8.31 19.15 -13.99
C PHE A 84 8.84 19.10 -12.56
N ALA A 85 10.14 18.83 -12.36
CA ALA A 85 10.74 18.79 -11.03
C ALA A 85 10.84 20.19 -10.42
N ALA A 86 11.29 21.18 -11.19
CA ALA A 86 11.28 22.58 -10.76
C ALA A 86 9.85 23.11 -10.61
N ALA A 87 8.97 22.80 -11.55
CA ALA A 87 7.56 23.18 -11.48
C ALA A 87 6.89 22.66 -10.21
N ALA A 88 7.09 21.38 -9.85
CA ALA A 88 6.50 20.78 -8.66
C ALA A 88 6.96 21.47 -7.37
N ARG A 89 8.27 21.73 -7.22
CA ARG A 89 8.82 22.47 -6.06
C ARG A 89 8.30 23.90 -6.00
N CYS A 90 8.12 24.56 -7.14
CA CYS A 90 7.51 25.89 -7.19
C CYS A 90 6.03 25.85 -6.76
N ALA A 91 5.26 24.84 -7.19
CA ALA A 91 3.88 24.65 -6.79
C ALA A 91 3.72 24.38 -5.27
N GLU A 92 4.65 23.66 -4.65
CA GLU A 92 4.68 23.51 -3.18
C GLU A 92 4.81 24.87 -2.46
N LYS A 93 5.62 25.80 -3.01
CA LYS A 93 5.81 27.16 -2.46
C LYS A 93 4.59 28.08 -2.70
N ILE A 94 3.67 27.67 -3.56
CA ILE A 94 2.39 28.35 -3.83
C ILE A 94 1.27 27.76 -2.95
N ASP A 95 1.55 26.71 -2.17
CA ASP A 95 0.60 25.97 -1.34
C ASP A 95 -0.57 25.38 -2.13
N ASP A 96 -0.29 24.91 -3.35
CA ASP A 96 -1.22 24.13 -4.19
C ASP A 96 -0.80 22.65 -4.19
N PRO A 97 -1.19 21.86 -3.16
CA PRO A 97 -0.72 20.49 -3.01
C PRO A 97 -1.21 19.56 -4.13
N ARG A 98 -2.37 19.84 -4.72
CA ARG A 98 -2.93 19.02 -5.80
C ARG A 98 -2.09 19.19 -7.07
N ARG A 99 -1.84 20.44 -7.46
CA ARG A 99 -1.01 20.72 -8.64
C ARG A 99 0.44 20.30 -8.43
N ALA A 100 0.99 20.49 -7.23
CA ALA A 100 2.31 20.00 -6.89
C ALA A 100 2.41 18.46 -7.04
N ALA A 101 1.39 17.72 -6.59
CA ALA A 101 1.34 16.27 -6.74
C ALA A 101 1.34 15.83 -8.23
N GLU A 102 0.52 16.47 -9.07
CA GLU A 102 0.47 16.20 -10.52
C GLU A 102 1.81 16.45 -11.22
N LEU A 103 2.51 17.50 -10.80
CA LEU A 103 3.83 17.83 -11.34
C LEU A 103 4.91 16.89 -10.83
N PHE A 104 4.89 16.47 -9.55
CA PHE A 104 5.81 15.44 -9.05
C PHE A 104 5.59 14.09 -9.71
N GLU A 105 4.33 13.71 -9.98
CA GLU A 105 4.04 12.51 -10.75
C GLU A 105 4.59 12.63 -12.18
N SER A 106 4.42 13.78 -12.83
CA SER A 106 4.99 14.05 -14.16
C SER A 106 6.52 14.05 -14.16
N ALA A 107 7.13 14.36 -13.02
CA ALA A 107 8.57 14.30 -12.76
C ALA A 107 9.05 12.90 -12.31
N TYR A 108 8.16 11.90 -12.23
CA TYR A 108 8.43 10.55 -11.72
C TYR A 108 8.89 10.49 -10.25
N ASP A 109 8.70 11.57 -9.47
CA ASP A 109 8.90 11.56 -8.01
C ASP A 109 7.61 11.10 -7.33
N PHE A 110 7.35 9.80 -7.45
CA PHE A 110 6.13 9.19 -6.92
C PHE A 110 6.03 9.27 -5.40
N ALA A 111 7.16 9.33 -4.68
CA ALA A 111 7.17 9.41 -3.22
C ALA A 111 6.58 10.74 -2.73
N ARG A 112 7.02 11.87 -3.31
CA ARG A 112 6.43 13.18 -3.00
C ARG A 112 5.01 13.32 -3.51
N ALA A 113 4.74 12.82 -4.72
CA ALA A 113 3.39 12.80 -5.27
C ALA A 113 2.40 12.06 -4.35
N ALA A 114 2.78 10.90 -3.81
CA ALA A 114 1.96 10.13 -2.87
C ALA A 114 1.57 10.94 -1.63
N ALA A 115 2.57 11.57 -0.99
CA ALA A 115 2.35 12.36 0.23
C ALA A 115 1.42 13.55 -0.01
N LEU A 116 1.59 14.25 -1.15
CA LEU A 116 0.78 15.39 -1.51
C LEU A 116 -0.63 15.00 -1.95
N TYR A 117 -0.80 13.92 -2.72
CA TYR A 117 -2.12 13.38 -3.04
C TYR A 117 -2.89 13.02 -1.77
N ARG A 118 -2.22 12.35 -0.83
CA ARG A 118 -2.81 12.03 0.48
C ARG A 118 -3.20 13.28 1.25
N LYS A 119 -2.33 14.30 1.31
CA LYS A 119 -2.62 15.59 1.96
C LYS A 119 -3.83 16.30 1.32
N SER A 120 -3.97 16.20 -0.01
CA SER A 120 -5.07 16.80 -0.77
C SER A 120 -6.38 16.01 -0.72
N GLY A 121 -6.40 14.82 -0.12
CA GLY A 121 -7.56 13.94 -0.03
C GLY A 121 -7.81 13.05 -1.24
N ASP A 122 -6.95 13.10 -2.27
CA ASP A 122 -7.01 12.18 -3.41
C ASP A 122 -6.35 10.85 -3.06
N LEU A 123 -7.06 10.08 -2.22
CA LEU A 123 -6.55 8.81 -1.67
C LEU A 123 -6.32 7.76 -2.75
N ALA A 124 -7.09 7.79 -3.85
CA ALA A 124 -6.95 6.83 -4.95
C ALA A 124 -5.63 7.04 -5.72
N ARG A 125 -5.30 8.30 -6.03
CA ARG A 125 -4.01 8.64 -6.65
C ARG A 125 -2.86 8.39 -5.68
N ALA A 126 -3.02 8.74 -4.40
CA ALA A 126 -2.02 8.45 -3.38
C ALA A 126 -1.71 6.95 -3.28
N ALA A 127 -2.73 6.10 -3.24
CA ALA A 127 -2.57 4.64 -3.21
C ALA A 127 -1.77 4.13 -4.42
N LEU A 128 -2.09 4.62 -5.62
CA LEU A 128 -1.36 4.27 -6.85
C LEU A 128 0.12 4.71 -6.79
N MET A 129 0.39 5.88 -6.23
CA MET A 129 1.78 6.36 -6.09
C MET A 129 2.55 5.52 -5.07
N TYR A 130 1.95 5.17 -3.93
CA TYR A 130 2.56 4.26 -2.95
C TYR A 130 2.83 2.87 -3.53
N GLU A 131 1.91 2.35 -4.35
CA GLU A 131 2.11 1.09 -5.06
C GLU A 131 3.32 1.18 -6.03
N LYS A 132 3.46 2.29 -6.77
CA LYS A 132 4.61 2.53 -7.66
C LYS A 132 5.94 2.60 -6.91
N THR A 133 5.94 3.10 -5.68
CA THR A 133 7.12 3.13 -4.81
C THR A 133 7.32 1.87 -3.98
N MET A 134 6.53 0.82 -4.22
CA MET A 134 6.55 -0.46 -3.49
C MET A 134 6.22 -0.35 -1.99
N ASP A 135 5.57 0.73 -1.56
CA ASP A 135 5.03 0.84 -0.20
C ASP A 135 3.64 0.20 -0.17
N PHE A 136 3.63 -1.13 -0.23
CA PHE A 136 2.41 -1.92 -0.36
C PHE A 136 1.52 -1.84 0.89
N ALA A 137 2.11 -1.61 2.06
CA ALA A 137 1.35 -1.42 3.29
C ALA A 137 0.49 -0.14 3.20
N ALA A 138 1.11 1.00 2.89
CA ALA A 138 0.38 2.27 2.73
C ALA A 138 -0.62 2.21 1.56
N ALA A 139 -0.23 1.60 0.44
CA ALA A 139 -1.12 1.42 -0.71
C ALA A 139 -2.36 0.57 -0.34
N GLY A 140 -2.16 -0.55 0.36
CA GLY A 140 -3.23 -1.45 0.80
C GLY A 140 -4.24 -0.74 1.72
N GLU A 141 -3.76 0.02 2.70
CA GLU A 141 -4.61 0.81 3.60
C GLU A 141 -5.44 1.86 2.85
N LEU A 142 -4.84 2.58 1.91
CA LEU A 142 -5.57 3.59 1.13
C LEU A 142 -6.56 2.96 0.15
N TYR A 143 -6.21 1.84 -0.48
CA TYR A 143 -7.13 1.09 -1.33
C TYR A 143 -8.35 0.58 -0.55
N LEU A 144 -8.16 0.17 0.71
CA LEU A 144 -9.28 -0.16 1.61
C LEU A 144 -10.20 1.03 1.85
N GLN A 145 -9.63 2.21 2.13
CA GLN A 145 -10.41 3.43 2.41
C GLN A 145 -11.25 3.87 1.22
N VAL A 146 -10.72 3.76 0.00
CA VAL A 146 -11.46 4.10 -1.23
C VAL A 146 -12.37 2.97 -1.73
N GLY A 147 -12.36 1.80 -1.08
CA GLY A 147 -13.22 0.67 -1.40
C GLY A 147 -12.74 -0.23 -2.54
N ASP A 148 -11.51 -0.04 -3.05
CA ASP A 148 -10.91 -0.94 -4.05
C ASP A 148 -10.36 -2.20 -3.35
N LEU A 149 -11.27 -3.10 -3.00
CA LEU A 149 -10.96 -4.31 -2.24
C LEU A 149 -10.00 -5.26 -2.98
N ALA A 150 -10.01 -5.23 -4.32
CA ALA A 150 -9.15 -6.09 -5.13
C ALA A 150 -7.69 -5.64 -5.03
N ARG A 151 -7.42 -4.35 -5.28
CA ARG A 151 -6.06 -3.81 -5.13
C ARG A 151 -5.60 -3.77 -3.69
N ALA A 152 -6.51 -3.55 -2.74
CA ALA A 152 -6.20 -3.67 -1.32
C ALA A 152 -5.68 -5.07 -0.98
N ALA A 153 -6.35 -6.14 -1.42
CA ALA A 153 -5.94 -7.51 -1.15
C ALA A 153 -4.56 -7.83 -1.74
N GLU A 154 -4.30 -7.42 -2.99
CA GLU A 154 -3.00 -7.62 -3.64
C GLU A 154 -1.87 -6.87 -2.92
N ASN A 155 -2.11 -5.62 -2.54
CA ASN A 155 -1.11 -4.81 -1.83
C ASN A 155 -0.87 -5.33 -0.41
N LEU A 156 -1.89 -5.80 0.32
CA LEU A 156 -1.68 -6.46 1.62
C LEU A 156 -0.83 -7.73 1.48
N GLU A 157 -1.06 -8.54 0.44
CA GLU A 157 -0.25 -9.73 0.18
C GLU A 157 1.22 -9.37 -0.06
N ARG A 158 1.48 -8.39 -0.94
CA ARG A 158 2.83 -7.90 -1.26
C ARG A 158 3.48 -7.18 -0.06
N GLY A 159 2.68 -6.56 0.79
CA GLY A 159 3.10 -5.89 2.03
C GLY A 159 3.38 -6.83 3.20
N GLY A 160 3.17 -8.14 3.03
CA GLY A 160 3.47 -9.14 4.05
C GLY A 160 2.36 -9.36 5.08
N ASP A 161 1.12 -8.95 4.77
CA ASP A 161 -0.09 -9.27 5.55
C ASP A 161 -0.97 -10.32 4.82
N PRO A 162 -0.59 -11.61 4.86
CA PRO A 162 -1.34 -12.67 4.21
C PRO A 162 -2.74 -12.86 4.82
N LEU A 163 -2.94 -12.56 6.11
CA LEU A 163 -4.24 -12.71 6.77
C LEU A 163 -5.23 -11.64 6.29
N GLY A 164 -4.80 -10.37 6.27
CA GLY A 164 -5.60 -9.28 5.73
C GLY A 164 -5.97 -9.52 4.26
N ALA A 165 -4.99 -9.90 3.43
CA ALA A 165 -5.22 -10.24 2.03
C ALA A 165 -6.23 -11.38 1.86
N ALA A 166 -6.06 -12.49 2.59
CA ALA A 166 -6.96 -13.63 2.53
C ALA A 166 -8.39 -13.26 2.93
N ARG A 167 -8.58 -12.47 3.99
CA ARG A 167 -9.92 -12.01 4.41
C ARG A 167 -10.62 -11.18 3.34
N LEU A 168 -9.89 -10.29 2.67
CA LEU A 168 -10.45 -9.51 1.57
C LEU A 168 -10.80 -10.37 0.37
N HIS A 169 -9.96 -11.36 0.04
CA HIS A 169 -10.29 -12.34 -0.98
C HIS A 169 -11.54 -13.15 -0.63
N LEU A 170 -11.74 -13.54 0.64
CA LEU A 170 -12.97 -14.21 1.07
C LEU A 170 -14.19 -13.31 0.94
N LYS A 171 -14.08 -12.04 1.36
CA LYS A 171 -15.15 -11.05 1.25
C LYS A 171 -15.55 -10.78 -0.21
N THR A 172 -14.60 -10.87 -1.14
CA THR A 172 -14.81 -10.68 -2.58
C THR A 172 -15.14 -11.98 -3.32
N GLY A 173 -15.30 -13.11 -2.62
CA GLY A 173 -15.64 -14.41 -3.22
C GLY A 173 -14.48 -15.12 -3.92
N ASN A 174 -13.25 -14.64 -3.78
CA ASN A 174 -12.03 -15.20 -4.35
C ASN A 174 -11.45 -16.32 -3.48
N TRP A 175 -12.26 -17.35 -3.18
CA TRP A 175 -11.91 -18.46 -2.28
C TRP A 175 -10.62 -19.18 -2.67
N LYS A 176 -10.37 -19.36 -3.97
CA LYS A 176 -9.16 -20.02 -4.48
C LYS A 176 -7.89 -19.25 -4.11
N ARG A 177 -7.90 -17.92 -4.25
CA ARG A 177 -6.74 -17.09 -3.93
C ARG A 177 -6.53 -17.01 -2.42
N ALA A 178 -7.61 -16.82 -1.65
CA ALA A 178 -7.56 -16.87 -0.19
C ALA A 178 -6.95 -18.19 0.31
N GLY A 179 -7.41 -19.34 -0.22
CA GLY A 179 -6.89 -20.65 0.15
C GLY A 179 -5.39 -20.80 -0.14
N ALA A 180 -4.92 -20.31 -1.29
CA ALA A 180 -3.51 -20.34 -1.65
C ALA A 180 -2.64 -19.49 -0.70
N ILE A 181 -3.08 -18.27 -0.38
CA ILE A 181 -2.37 -17.37 0.55
C ILE A 181 -2.28 -18.01 1.94
N LEU A 182 -3.40 -18.51 2.45
CA LEU A 182 -3.47 -19.13 3.78
C LEU A 182 -2.66 -20.43 3.87
N HIS A 183 -2.61 -21.22 2.79
CA HIS A 183 -1.80 -22.43 2.72
C HIS A 183 -0.29 -22.13 2.82
N ALA A 184 0.14 -20.98 2.29
CA ALA A 184 1.54 -20.56 2.33
C ALA A 184 2.00 -20.04 3.71
N VAL A 185 1.09 -19.87 4.68
CA VAL A 185 1.43 -19.41 6.04
C VAL A 185 2.11 -20.55 6.82
N PRO A 186 3.38 -20.42 7.21
CA PRO A 186 4.11 -21.49 7.90
C PRO A 186 3.67 -21.63 9.36
N SER A 187 3.86 -22.82 9.94
CA SER A 187 3.42 -23.17 11.30
C SER A 187 4.14 -22.46 12.44
N ASN A 188 5.27 -21.79 12.16
CA ASN A 188 6.06 -21.04 13.14
C ASN A 188 5.68 -19.55 13.22
N ARG A 189 4.74 -19.09 12.40
CA ARG A 189 4.19 -17.72 12.44
C ARG A 189 3.07 -17.62 13.47
N GLY A 190 2.93 -16.46 14.12
CA GLY A 190 1.84 -16.22 15.08
C GLY A 190 0.46 -16.28 14.42
N GLU A 191 0.41 -16.01 13.11
CA GLU A 191 -0.75 -16.01 12.24
C GLU A 191 -1.24 -17.42 11.88
N PHE A 192 -0.45 -18.47 12.15
CA PHE A 192 -0.76 -19.83 11.70
C PHE A 192 -2.08 -20.37 12.25
N PHE A 193 -2.39 -20.08 13.52
CA PHE A 193 -3.65 -20.49 14.15
C PHE A 193 -4.86 -20.03 13.32
N GLU A 194 -4.86 -18.73 12.99
CA GLU A 194 -5.96 -18.12 12.27
C GLU A 194 -5.97 -18.51 10.80
N ALA A 195 -4.80 -18.56 10.16
CA ALA A 195 -4.66 -18.96 8.77
C ALA A 195 -5.14 -20.39 8.53
N GLY A 196 -4.74 -21.32 9.40
CA GLY A 196 -5.17 -22.71 9.33
C GLY A 196 -6.66 -22.89 9.60
N THR A 197 -7.23 -22.10 10.52
CA THR A 197 -8.67 -22.11 10.82
C THR A 197 -9.48 -21.64 9.61
N LEU A 198 -9.11 -20.51 9.00
CA LEU A 198 -9.77 -20.00 7.80
C LEU A 198 -9.60 -20.96 6.61
N LEU A 199 -8.41 -21.57 6.44
CA LEU A 199 -8.19 -22.54 5.37
C LEU A 199 -9.05 -23.79 5.53
N ALA A 200 -9.19 -24.32 6.75
CA ALA A 200 -10.07 -25.44 7.03
C ALA A 200 -11.54 -25.11 6.68
N GLU A 201 -11.99 -23.89 6.98
CA GLU A 201 -13.34 -23.45 6.62
C GLU A 201 -13.55 -23.35 5.11
N ILE A 202 -12.57 -22.83 4.37
CA ILE A 202 -12.61 -22.78 2.89
C ILE A 202 -12.70 -24.19 2.33
N LEU A 203 -11.85 -25.12 2.79
CA LEU A 203 -11.83 -26.51 2.35
C LEU A 203 -13.16 -27.20 2.66
N TRP A 204 -13.76 -26.92 3.82
CA TRP A 204 -15.05 -27.47 4.20
C TRP A 204 -16.17 -27.01 3.28
N ARG A 205 -16.26 -25.70 3.03
CA ARG A 205 -17.29 -25.09 2.15
C ARG A 205 -17.13 -25.50 0.70
N THR A 206 -15.92 -25.82 0.26
CA THR A 206 -15.63 -26.27 -1.11
C THR A 206 -15.74 -27.79 -1.29
N GLY A 207 -16.15 -28.53 -0.26
CA GLY A 207 -16.39 -29.98 -0.31
C GLY A 207 -15.15 -30.85 -0.09
N HIS A 208 -13.99 -30.26 0.18
CA HIS A 208 -12.75 -30.97 0.51
C HIS A 208 -12.72 -31.40 1.99
N ARG A 209 -13.69 -32.23 2.39
CA ARG A 209 -13.99 -32.61 3.78
C ARG A 209 -12.77 -33.14 4.54
N GLU A 210 -12.05 -34.10 3.96
CA GLU A 210 -10.87 -34.71 4.60
C GLU A 210 -9.72 -33.71 4.77
N LEU A 211 -9.50 -32.84 3.78
CA LEU A 211 -8.46 -31.82 3.86
C LEU A 211 -8.77 -30.76 4.92
N ALA A 212 -10.05 -30.41 5.08
CA ALA A 212 -10.50 -29.48 6.13
C ALA A 212 -10.20 -30.04 7.53
N ILE A 213 -10.58 -31.30 7.77
CA ILE A 213 -10.32 -31.99 9.04
C ILE A 213 -8.82 -32.11 9.29
N ALA A 214 -8.05 -32.55 8.28
CA ALA A 214 -6.60 -32.66 8.39
C ALA A 214 -5.94 -31.32 8.75
N LYS A 215 -6.38 -30.21 8.12
CA LYS A 215 -5.84 -28.88 8.41
C LYS A 215 -6.18 -28.43 9.82
N LEU A 216 -7.41 -28.63 10.27
CA LEU A 216 -7.81 -28.22 11.60
C LEU A 216 -7.12 -29.07 12.70
N LEU A 217 -6.89 -30.37 12.43
CA LEU A 217 -6.05 -31.25 13.25
C LEU A 217 -4.59 -30.79 13.33
N GLU A 218 -4.05 -30.23 12.25
CA GLU A 218 -2.71 -29.62 12.25
C GLU A 218 -2.65 -28.42 13.20
N VAL A 219 -3.64 -27.53 13.16
CA VAL A 219 -3.71 -26.34 14.01
C VAL A 219 -3.80 -26.72 15.50
N VAL A 220 -4.71 -27.62 15.88
CA VAL A 220 -4.84 -28.01 17.30
C VAL A 220 -3.63 -28.79 17.82
N ARG A 221 -2.86 -29.44 16.95
CA ARG A 221 -1.59 -30.08 17.30
C ARG A 221 -0.47 -29.07 17.54
N ALA A 222 -0.46 -27.96 16.81
CA ALA A 222 0.50 -26.88 17.00
C ALA A 222 0.22 -26.06 18.28
N TYR A 223 -1.04 -25.98 18.70
CA TYR A 223 -1.46 -25.25 19.91
C TYR A 223 -2.21 -26.16 20.91
N PRO A 224 -1.55 -27.20 21.46
CA PRO A 224 -2.23 -28.13 22.35
C PRO A 224 -2.59 -27.46 23.67
N ASN A 225 -3.74 -27.82 24.25
CA ASN A 225 -4.18 -27.41 25.59
C ASN A 225 -4.46 -25.91 25.80
N VAL A 226 -4.65 -25.11 24.75
CA VAL A 226 -5.04 -23.69 24.92
C VAL A 226 -6.56 -23.53 24.87
N PRO A 227 -7.19 -22.72 25.73
CA PRO A 227 -8.64 -22.51 25.72
C PRO A 227 -9.21 -22.04 24.36
N ALA A 228 -8.40 -21.32 23.58
CA ALA A 228 -8.77 -20.88 22.22
C ALA A 228 -8.99 -22.05 21.25
N THR A 229 -8.35 -23.21 21.45
CA THR A 229 -8.58 -24.40 20.61
C THR A 229 -9.90 -25.11 20.90
N ALA A 230 -10.59 -24.80 22.00
CA ALA A 230 -11.88 -25.41 22.31
C ALA A 230 -12.91 -25.22 21.19
N GLU A 231 -12.93 -24.04 20.55
CA GLU A 231 -13.80 -23.81 19.39
C GLU A 231 -13.41 -24.68 18.19
N LEU A 232 -12.10 -24.89 17.96
CA LEU A 232 -11.62 -25.72 16.86
C LEU A 232 -11.92 -27.20 17.09
N TYR A 233 -11.80 -27.69 18.33
CA TYR A 233 -12.24 -29.04 18.70
C TYR A 233 -13.75 -29.22 18.56
N TYR A 234 -14.54 -28.19 18.89
CA TYR A 234 -15.98 -28.21 18.68
C TYR A 234 -16.30 -28.35 17.18
N ARG A 235 -15.67 -27.54 16.31
CA ARG A 235 -15.81 -27.66 14.85
C ARG A 235 -15.34 -29.01 14.31
N LEU A 236 -14.21 -29.54 14.79
CA LEU A 236 -13.75 -30.89 14.44
C LEU A 236 -14.79 -31.95 14.80
N GLY A 237 -15.41 -31.84 15.98
CA GLY A 237 -16.47 -32.75 16.42
C GLY A 237 -17.65 -32.76 15.45
N GLU A 238 -18.13 -31.59 15.05
CA GLU A 238 -19.18 -31.45 14.04
C GLU A 238 -18.76 -32.04 12.69
N MET A 239 -17.54 -31.73 12.23
CA MET A 239 -17.02 -32.27 10.97
C MET A 239 -16.89 -33.80 10.98
N PHE A 240 -16.50 -34.40 12.09
CA PHE A 240 -16.40 -35.86 12.22
C PHE A 240 -17.77 -36.53 12.21
N VAL A 241 -18.75 -35.99 12.92
CA VAL A 241 -20.13 -36.51 12.89
C VAL A 241 -20.73 -36.40 11.49
N GLU A 242 -20.59 -35.23 10.83
CA GLU A 242 -21.09 -35.03 9.46
C GLU A 242 -20.42 -35.93 8.42
N THR A 243 -19.20 -36.40 8.68
CA THR A 243 -18.47 -37.32 7.79
C THR A 243 -18.63 -38.80 8.18
N GLY A 244 -19.54 -39.11 9.10
CA GLY A 244 -19.85 -40.49 9.49
C GLY A 244 -18.82 -41.15 10.41
N ARG A 245 -18.02 -40.35 11.13
CA ARG A 245 -17.02 -40.79 12.12
C ARG A 245 -17.38 -40.30 13.53
N PRO A 246 -18.57 -40.65 14.06
CA PRO A 246 -19.05 -40.12 15.33
C PRO A 246 -18.12 -40.44 16.51
N GLU A 247 -17.35 -41.54 16.47
CA GLU A 247 -16.36 -41.90 17.48
C GLU A 247 -15.25 -40.85 17.64
N HIS A 248 -14.73 -40.32 16.53
CA HIS A 248 -13.77 -39.21 16.55
C HIS A 248 -14.44 -37.91 17.02
N GLY A 249 -15.73 -37.74 16.69
CA GLY A 249 -16.55 -36.64 17.16
C GLY A 249 -16.67 -36.59 18.68
N VAL A 250 -16.94 -37.73 19.32
CA VAL A 250 -16.99 -37.86 20.80
C VAL A 250 -15.69 -37.38 21.42
N THR A 251 -14.54 -37.89 20.94
CA THR A 251 -13.22 -37.48 21.46
C THR A 251 -12.98 -35.98 21.30
N ALA A 252 -13.37 -35.41 20.16
CA ALA A 252 -13.23 -33.97 19.93
C ALA A 252 -14.10 -33.15 20.90
N PHE A 253 -15.36 -33.51 21.11
CA PHE A 253 -16.25 -32.80 22.06
C PHE A 253 -15.82 -32.95 23.52
N GLU A 254 -15.37 -34.13 23.94
CA GLU A 254 -14.80 -34.33 25.29
C GLU A 254 -13.59 -33.44 25.54
N ARG A 255 -12.78 -33.22 24.49
CA ARG A 255 -11.66 -32.30 24.55
C ARG A 255 -12.11 -30.85 24.72
N VAL A 256 -13.22 -30.44 24.14
CA VAL A 256 -13.82 -29.12 24.35
C VAL A 256 -14.13 -28.91 25.83
N GLU A 257 -14.83 -29.85 26.46
CA GLU A 257 -15.21 -29.77 27.88
C GLU A 257 -13.99 -29.70 28.80
N LEU A 258 -12.91 -30.42 28.48
CA LEU A 258 -11.66 -30.36 29.24
C LEU A 258 -10.98 -28.99 29.15
N LEU A 259 -11.01 -28.36 27.98
CA LEU A 259 -10.35 -27.06 27.74
C LEU A 259 -11.21 -25.89 28.22
N ARG A 260 -12.52 -26.01 28.10
CA ARG A 260 -13.48 -24.97 28.44
C ARG A 260 -14.82 -25.61 28.84
N PRO A 261 -14.97 -25.98 30.13
CA PRO A 261 -16.20 -26.58 30.63
C PRO A 261 -17.43 -25.70 30.32
N GLY A 262 -18.50 -26.30 29.83
CA GLY A 262 -19.74 -25.58 29.48
C GLY A 262 -19.64 -24.70 28.23
N PHE A 263 -18.66 -24.94 27.36
CA PHE A 263 -18.60 -24.24 26.08
C PHE A 263 -19.69 -24.73 25.13
N ARG A 264 -20.70 -23.87 24.89
CA ARG A 264 -21.88 -24.17 24.06
C ARG A 264 -22.59 -25.43 24.59
N ASP A 265 -22.99 -26.32 23.69
CA ASP A 265 -23.66 -27.59 23.91
C ASP A 265 -22.71 -28.79 23.73
N ALA A 266 -21.39 -28.62 23.90
CA ALA A 266 -20.40 -29.65 23.60
C ALA A 266 -20.65 -30.97 24.33
N ARG A 267 -21.05 -30.93 25.62
CA ARG A 267 -21.46 -32.11 26.38
C ARG A 267 -22.64 -32.86 25.75
N ASP A 268 -23.64 -32.15 25.25
CA ASP A 268 -24.83 -32.75 24.63
C ASP A 268 -24.48 -33.34 23.26
N ARG A 269 -23.68 -32.61 22.47
CA ARG A 269 -23.13 -33.09 21.20
C ARG A 269 -22.27 -34.35 21.38
N ALA A 270 -21.49 -34.44 22.46
CA ALA A 270 -20.73 -35.65 22.80
C ALA A 270 -21.65 -36.84 23.10
N ALA A 271 -22.74 -36.61 23.85
CA ALA A 271 -23.72 -37.66 24.15
C ALA A 271 -24.46 -38.13 22.90
N GLU A 272 -24.83 -37.21 22.00
CA GLU A 272 -25.45 -37.52 20.71
C GLU A 272 -24.51 -38.33 19.81
N ALA A 273 -23.27 -37.87 19.62
CA ALA A 273 -22.27 -38.57 18.82
C ALA A 273 -22.01 -39.99 19.38
N ARG A 274 -21.99 -40.18 20.70
CA ARG A 274 -21.81 -41.50 21.32
C ARG A 274 -22.99 -42.46 21.03
N ARG A 275 -24.22 -41.94 20.94
CA ARG A 275 -25.37 -42.76 20.52
C ARG A 275 -25.22 -43.16 19.06
N LEU A 276 -24.83 -42.22 18.19
CA LEU A 276 -24.61 -42.49 16.77
C LEU A 276 -23.51 -43.54 16.54
N SER A 277 -22.43 -43.53 17.32
CA SER A 277 -21.34 -44.52 17.20
C SER A 277 -21.73 -45.93 17.64
N GLN A 278 -22.84 -46.10 18.36
CA GLN A 278 -23.35 -47.40 18.82
C GLN A 278 -24.41 -47.99 17.89
N LEU A 279 -24.88 -47.21 16.90
CA LEU A 279 -25.80 -47.72 15.89
C LEU A 279 -25.04 -48.63 14.93
N PRO A 280 -25.62 -49.76 14.50
CA PRO A 280 -25.03 -50.59 13.46
C PRO A 280 -24.88 -49.75 12.17
N ALA A 281 -23.73 -49.86 11.50
CA ALA A 281 -23.53 -49.23 10.20
C ALA A 281 -24.62 -49.71 9.24
N ALA A 282 -25.38 -48.76 8.68
CA ALA A 282 -26.47 -49.02 7.74
C ALA A 282 -25.94 -49.47 6.37
#